data_AF-A0A3N5M3Z0-F1
#
_entry.id   AF-A0A3N5M3Z0-F1
#
_cell.length_a   1.000
_cell.length_b   1.000
_cell.length_c   1.000
_cell.angle_alpha   90.00
_cell.angle_beta   90.00
_cell.angle_gamma   90.00
#
_symmetry.space_group_name_H-M   'P 1'
#
loop_
_entity.id
_entity.type
_entity.pdbx_description
1 polymer ?
#
loop_
_entity_poly.entity_id
_entity_poly.type
_entity_poly.pdbx_seq_one_letter_code
_entity_poly.pdbx_strand_id
1 'polypeptide(L)'
;MKTNKRTRAPRVLHLRKFRLQKTIPAGLRVLYSDHIERRGIELFELVCQHDMEGVVGKWEHGVYDQPSWVKIKNPKYSQVAGRREKFEARERAISSVGRLAPSK
;
A
#
# COMPACT_ATOMS: atom_id res chain seq x y z
N MET A 1 -7.70 27.54 18.05
CA MET A 1 -7.19 26.47 17.15
C MET A 1 -6.89 25.22 17.99
N LYS A 2 -7.84 24.28 18.11
CA LYS A 2 -7.64 23.08 18.96
C LYS A 2 -6.99 21.98 18.13
N THR A 3 -5.68 21.79 18.27
CA THR A 3 -4.99 20.63 17.71
C THR A 3 -5.46 19.39 18.46
N ASN A 4 -6.33 18.59 17.84
CA ASN A 4 -6.78 17.32 18.38
C ASN A 4 -5.66 16.28 18.25
N LYS A 5 -4.66 16.36 19.14
CA LYS A 5 -3.65 15.32 19.32
C LYS A 5 -4.27 14.15 20.08
N ARG A 6 -5.22 13.44 19.47
CA ARG A 6 -5.59 12.10 19.92
C ARG A 6 -4.48 11.15 19.49
N THR A 7 -3.41 11.08 20.27
CA THR A 7 -2.44 9.98 20.20
C THR A 7 -3.20 8.71 20.55
N ARG A 8 -3.68 7.99 19.52
CA ARG A 8 -4.38 6.72 19.72
C ARG A 8 -3.32 5.69 20.07
N ALA A 9 -3.50 4.97 21.20
CA ALA A 9 -2.67 3.83 21.53
C ALA A 9 -2.50 2.89 20.31
N PRO A 10 -1.34 2.26 20.14
CA PRO A 10 -1.10 1.38 19.01
C PRO A 10 -2.14 0.26 18.98
N ARG A 11 -2.68 -0.03 17.80
CA ARG A 11 -3.72 -1.05 17.61
C ARG A 11 -3.24 -2.13 16.67
N VAL A 12 -3.57 -3.37 17.02
CA VAL A 12 -3.43 -4.54 16.16
C VAL A 12 -4.23 -4.37 14.87
N LEU A 13 -3.85 -5.10 13.82
CA LEU A 13 -4.34 -4.91 12.46
C LEU A 13 -5.85 -5.13 12.34
N HIS A 14 -6.42 -6.19 12.92
CA HIS A 14 -7.85 -6.45 12.78
C HIS A 14 -8.70 -5.30 13.34
N LEU A 15 -8.34 -4.72 14.49
CA LEU A 15 -9.05 -3.58 15.07
C LEU A 15 -8.94 -2.32 14.19
N ARG A 16 -7.81 -2.15 13.50
CA ARG A 16 -7.61 -1.05 12.54
C ARG A 16 -8.49 -1.25 11.30
N LYS A 17 -8.55 -2.46 10.75
CA LYS A 17 -9.39 -2.82 9.60
C LYS A 17 -10.88 -2.64 9.91
N PHE A 18 -11.35 -3.16 11.05
CA PHE A 18 -12.73 -2.96 11.51
C PHE A 18 -13.11 -1.48 11.58
N ARG A 19 -12.26 -0.65 12.20
CA ARG A 19 -12.50 0.80 12.29
C ARG A 19 -12.48 1.49 10.93
N LEU A 20 -11.55 1.12 10.05
CA LEU A 20 -11.46 1.66 8.71
C LEU A 20 -12.75 1.39 7.94
N GLN A 21 -13.26 0.15 7.99
CA GLN A 21 -14.51 -0.24 7.35
C GLN A 21 -15.70 0.58 7.86
N LYS A 22 -15.77 0.87 9.17
CA LYS A 22 -16.81 1.72 9.76
C LYS A 22 -16.64 3.21 9.46
N THR A 23 -15.43 3.64 9.10
CA THR A 23 -15.12 5.06 8.85
C THR A 23 -15.36 5.45 7.39
N ILE A 24 -15.20 4.51 6.45
CA ILE A 24 -15.41 4.78 5.02
C ILE A 24 -16.92 4.92 4.76
N PRO A 25 -17.42 6.13 4.43
CA PRO A 25 -18.82 6.35 4.07
C PRO A 25 -19.12 5.76 2.69
N ALA A 26 -20.38 5.36 2.49
CA ALA A 26 -20.87 5.01 1.15
C ALA A 26 -20.79 6.23 0.21
N GLY A 27 -20.41 6.00 -1.05
CA GLY A 27 -20.38 7.04 -2.09
C GLY A 27 -19.07 7.83 -2.24
N LEU A 28 -18.04 7.56 -1.43
CA LEU A 28 -16.70 8.11 -1.68
C LEU A 28 -15.97 7.35 -2.79
N ARG A 29 -15.03 8.02 -3.46
CA ARG A 29 -14.07 7.40 -4.41
C ARG A 29 -13.01 6.51 -3.72
N VAL A 30 -13.20 6.21 -2.43
CA VAL A 30 -12.29 5.41 -1.61
C VAL A 30 -12.90 4.03 -1.42
N LEU A 31 -12.20 3.00 -1.89
CA LEU A 31 -12.62 1.62 -1.72
C LEU A 31 -11.96 0.98 -0.49
N TYR A 32 -12.74 0.23 0.28
CA TYR A 32 -12.19 -0.64 1.31
C TYR A 32 -11.63 -1.91 0.64
N SER A 33 -10.31 -2.09 0.73
CA SER A 33 -9.66 -3.33 0.32
C SER A 33 -9.80 -4.35 1.43
N ASP A 34 -10.58 -5.41 1.17
CA ASP A 34 -10.76 -6.51 2.11
C ASP A 34 -9.52 -7.43 2.18
N HIS A 35 -9.63 -8.54 2.90
CA HIS A 35 -8.58 -9.50 3.14
C HIS A 35 -9.15 -10.90 3.32
N ILE A 36 -8.27 -11.89 3.14
CA ILE A 36 -8.58 -13.30 3.34
C ILE A 36 -7.67 -13.84 4.43
N GLU A 37 -8.27 -14.57 5.37
CA GLU A 37 -7.55 -15.25 6.44
C GLU A 37 -7.23 -16.69 6.03
N ARG A 38 -6.04 -17.18 6.40
CA ARG A 38 -5.60 -18.59 6.32
C ARG A 38 -5.52 -19.22 4.91
N ARG A 39 -6.07 -18.59 3.87
CA ARG A 39 -6.10 -19.09 2.48
C ARG A 39 -5.18 -18.29 1.55
N GLY A 40 -3.96 -18.02 2.01
CA GLY A 40 -3.02 -17.14 1.31
C GLY A 40 -2.47 -17.72 0.00
N ILE A 41 -2.35 -19.04 -0.09
CA ILE A 41 -1.87 -19.74 -1.29
C ILE A 41 -2.89 -19.59 -2.42
N GLU A 42 -4.15 -19.96 -2.18
CA GLU A 42 -5.19 -19.86 -3.22
C GLU A 42 -5.44 -18.41 -3.64
N LEU A 43 -5.37 -17.45 -2.71
CA LEU A 43 -5.43 -16.03 -3.06
C LEU A 43 -4.27 -15.64 -3.99
N PHE A 44 -3.04 -16.10 -3.70
CA PHE A 44 -1.87 -15.78 -4.52
C PHE A 44 -1.95 -16.42 -5.92
N GLU A 45 -2.48 -17.64 -6.03
CA GLU A 45 -2.74 -18.29 -7.32
C GLU A 45 -3.72 -17.49 -8.17
N LEU A 46 -4.84 -17.05 -7.59
CA LEU A 46 -5.82 -16.20 -8.27
C LEU A 46 -5.22 -14.85 -8.69
N VAL A 47 -4.45 -14.21 -7.80
CA VAL A 47 -3.72 -12.97 -8.10
C VAL A 47 -2.80 -13.15 -9.30
N CYS A 48 -2.12 -14.29 -9.42
CA CYS A 48 -1.28 -14.59 -10.58
C CYS A 48 -2.09 -14.82 -11.86
N GLN A 49 -3.20 -15.58 -11.77
CA GLN A 49 -4.10 -15.86 -12.91
C GLN A 49 -4.72 -14.59 -13.49
N HIS A 50 -5.01 -13.60 -12.63
CA HIS A 50 -5.58 -12.31 -13.02
C HIS A 50 -4.52 -11.22 -13.30
N ASP A 51 -3.24 -11.59 -13.45
CA ASP A 51 -2.13 -10.67 -13.74
C ASP A 51 -2.05 -9.47 -12.77
N MET A 52 -2.30 -9.73 -11.49
CA MET A 52 -2.13 -8.73 -10.43
C MET A 52 -0.66 -8.72 -9.93
N GLU A 53 -0.23 -7.62 -9.30
CA GLU A 53 1.17 -7.42 -8.88
C GLU A 53 1.63 -8.45 -7.82
N GLY A 54 0.74 -8.90 -6.95
CA GLY A 54 1.06 -9.79 -5.84
C GLY A 54 0.14 -9.60 -4.63
N VAL A 55 0.55 -10.18 -3.49
CA VAL A 55 -0.18 -10.09 -2.21
C VAL A 55 0.71 -9.51 -1.11
N VAL A 56 0.06 -9.03 -0.04
CA VAL A 56 0.75 -8.61 1.18
C VAL A 56 0.20 -9.41 2.35
N GLY A 57 1.03 -10.29 2.90
CA GLY A 57 0.76 -10.95 4.17
C GLY A 57 1.03 -9.99 5.32
N LYS A 58 0.11 -9.89 6.27
CA LYS A 58 0.27 -9.05 7.47
C LYS A 58 -0.12 -9.86 8.70
N TRP A 59 0.66 -9.79 9.76
CA TRP A 59 0.26 -10.39 11.02
C TRP A 59 -0.93 -9.64 11.63
N GLU A 60 -1.99 -10.37 11.94
CA GLU A 60 -3.24 -9.80 12.44
C GLU A 60 -3.05 -9.06 13.77
N HIS A 61 -2.19 -9.59 14.65
CA HIS A 61 -1.83 -8.95 15.92
C HIS A 61 -0.69 -7.92 15.76
N GLY A 62 -0.28 -7.62 14.53
CA GLY A 62 0.76 -6.64 14.21
C GLY A 62 0.35 -5.20 14.50
N VAL A 63 1.18 -4.53 15.29
CA VAL A 63 1.14 -3.07 15.50
C VAL A 63 1.84 -2.38 14.33
N TYR A 64 1.35 -1.22 13.89
CA TYR A 64 1.88 -0.52 12.71
C TYR A 64 3.37 -0.16 12.82
N ASP A 65 3.81 0.22 14.02
CA ASP A 65 5.18 0.67 14.27
C ASP A 65 6.20 -0.49 14.35
N GLN A 66 5.73 -1.74 14.27
CA GLN A 66 6.55 -2.95 14.27
C GLN A 66 6.27 -3.73 12.97
N PRO A 67 7.16 -3.68 11.97
CA PRO A 67 6.86 -4.24 10.66
C PRO A 67 6.74 -5.77 10.73
N SER A 68 5.50 -6.27 10.57
CA SER A 68 5.14 -7.69 10.58
C SER A 68 4.43 -8.11 9.27
N TRP A 69 4.91 -7.55 8.18
CA TRP A 69 4.32 -7.67 6.86
C TRP A 69 5.34 -8.08 5.80
N VAL A 70 4.89 -8.97 4.91
CA VAL A 70 5.69 -9.56 3.84
C VAL A 70 4.96 -9.32 2.53
N LYS A 71 5.69 -8.81 1.54
CA LYS A 71 5.19 -8.66 0.17
C LYS A 71 5.63 -9.86 -0.66
N ILE A 72 4.68 -10.52 -1.30
CA ILE A 72 4.93 -11.65 -2.20
C ILE A 72 4.50 -11.17 -3.60
N LYS A 73 5.44 -11.12 -4.54
CA LYS A 73 5.20 -10.60 -5.88
C LYS A 73 4.85 -11.72 -6.84
N ASN A 74 3.91 -11.47 -7.75
CA ASN A 74 3.67 -12.32 -8.90
C ASN A 74 4.89 -12.23 -9.85
N PRO A 75 5.63 -13.33 -10.08
CA PRO A 75 6.81 -13.31 -10.93
C PRO A 75 6.48 -13.09 -12.42
N LYS A 76 5.24 -13.35 -12.83
CA LYS A 76 4.77 -13.21 -14.21
C LYS A 76 3.99 -11.92 -14.47
N TYR A 77 4.02 -10.98 -13.52
CA TYR A 77 3.25 -9.74 -13.63
C TYR A 77 3.67 -8.89 -14.84
N SER A 78 2.77 -8.72 -15.80
CA SER A 78 3.08 -8.14 -17.11
C SER A 78 3.53 -6.68 -17.04
N GLN A 79 2.99 -5.91 -16.09
CA GLN A 79 3.28 -4.47 -15.97
C GLN A 79 4.59 -4.16 -15.24
N VAL A 80 5.39 -5.18 -14.88
CA VAL A 80 6.72 -4.97 -14.30
C VAL A 80 7.70 -4.48 -15.36
N ALA A 81 7.54 -4.91 -16.62
CA ALA A 81 8.37 -4.48 -17.74
C ALA A 81 8.18 -2.98 -18.02
N GLY A 82 9.28 -2.23 -18.14
CA GLY A 82 9.22 -0.79 -18.40
C GLY A 82 8.86 0.07 -17.17
N ARG A 83 8.57 -0.53 -16.00
CA ARG A 83 8.18 0.22 -14.80
C ARG A 83 9.36 0.99 -14.22
N ARG A 84 10.54 0.38 -14.15
CA ARG A 84 11.74 0.99 -13.54
C ARG A 84 12.20 2.20 -14.33
N GLU A 85 12.16 2.10 -15.63
CA GLU A 85 12.52 3.14 -16.60
C GLU A 85 11.60 4.37 -16.47
N LYS A 86 10.30 4.15 -16.22
CA LYS A 86 9.35 5.25 -15.95
C LYS A 86 9.65 5.98 -14.64
N PHE A 87 10.02 5.27 -13.58
CA PHE A 87 10.43 5.90 -12.33
C PHE A 87 11.76 6.64 -12.49
N GLU A 88 12.75 6.05 -13.15
CA GLU A 88 14.05 6.68 -13.42
C GLU A 88 13.93 7.91 -14.33
N ALA A 89 13.03 7.90 -15.31
CA ALA A 89 12.72 9.08 -16.13
C ALA A 89 12.13 10.22 -15.28
N ARG A 90 11.23 9.89 -14.34
CA ARG A 90 10.66 10.88 -13.41
C ARG A 90 11.70 11.45 -12.45
N GLU A 91 12.57 10.62 -11.87
CA GLU A 91 13.67 11.07 -11.01
C GLU A 91 14.63 12.01 -11.76
N ARG A 92 14.95 11.67 -13.03
CA ARG A 92 15.74 12.55 -13.91
C ARG A 92 15.04 13.87 -14.20
N ALA A 93 13.73 13.86 -14.42
CA ALA A 93 12.94 15.07 -14.64
C ALA A 93 12.85 15.95 -13.38
N ILE A 94 12.70 15.36 -12.19
CA ILE A 94 12.72 16.10 -10.92
C ILE A 94 14.12 16.70 -10.69
N SER A 95 15.17 15.92 -10.95
CA SER A 95 16.57 16.37 -10.82
C SER A 95 16.98 17.44 -11.84
N SER A 96 16.36 17.48 -13.03
CA SER A 96 16.60 18.55 -14.00
C SER A 96 15.86 19.85 -13.64
N VAL A 97 14.66 19.75 -13.05
CA VAL A 97 13.90 20.91 -12.56
C VAL A 97 14.61 21.57 -11.36
N GLY A 98 15.23 20.79 -10.46
CA GLY A 98 16.02 21.31 -9.33
C GLY A 98 17.29 22.08 -9.73
N ARG A 99 17.77 21.94 -10.97
CA ARG A 99 18.93 22.68 -11.51
C ARG A 99 18.58 24.02 -12.18
N LEU A 100 17.29 24.34 -12.30
CA LEU A 100 16.81 25.56 -12.96
C LEU A 100 16.34 26.65 -11.97
N ALA A 101 16.58 26.50 -10.66
CA ALA A 101 16.38 27.61 -9.73
C ALA A 101 17.48 28.68 -9.97
N PRO A 102 17.14 29.91 -10.39
CA PRO A 102 18.13 30.90 -10.76
C PRO A 102 18.84 31.46 -9.52
N SER A 103 20.15 31.62 -9.65
CA SER A 103 20.93 32.59 -8.89
C SER A 103 20.30 33.97 -9.02
N LYS A 104 19.82 34.54 -7.91
CA LYS A 104 19.98 35.94 -7.49
C LYS A 104 19.37 36.15 -6.11
#